data_AF-A0ABD3LZ73-F1
#
_entry.id   AF-A0ABD3LZ73-F1
#
_cell.length_a   1.000
_cell.length_b   1.000
_cell.length_c   1.000
_cell.angle_alpha   90.00
_cell.angle_beta   90.00
_cell.angle_gamma   90.00
#
_symmetry.space_group_name_H-M   'P 1'
#
loop_
_entity.id
_entity.type
_entity.pdbx_description
1 polymer ?
#
loop_
_entity_poly.entity_id
_entity_poly.type
_entity_poly.pdbx_seq_one_letter_code
_entity_poly.pdbx_strand_id
1 'polypeptide(L)'
;MRIIFSNHHCAITILTVLVIFKVMLLSTRPQYDNNNDDDDDDYHVSSSSPYSSSSLAKEQRQRVWREDIDQWHADDDDGISTSTTRTVEQQHQQPIQHQAEQPKHPINNYDRNNDDNDNSTTTSRTSTSSSDAPLFYHLSPGSSGSRTLYHASCTAGFPSIHHKSFCISQQRGIENVSDSVVMGVRSHFELLRLYTLAYECCKLHHAKGDEAPKQKQLCNMPLHTWVSQIQTHLISILQSGLVGLFDTPYPYLAPQVLELAKLWRSAPPIIAMTERNAREWAMSRSKHHALLVCKMEYSYDRLGASEFDVLGCYERAVVARRRDNNNATDDDSTNNTAPPPVLHLRFWDIFQYRARVNVASEKNVDLSFQLGMERQMNRHQLVYLPMADYAPDMFGVHSSSSSSTSSTRIEEEDVVVDIRRLILGDGKSDVNINDDDSTTERIRSQWREEYTKPLTCRGRVHWNMDNDSLVEVYHLPKTCADDDDGEEGLSSRKDMLSLIHNTHDNHAR
;
A
#
# COMPACT_ATOMS: atom_id res chain seq x y z
N MET A 1 22.12 -39.44 -49.31
CA MET A 1 21.35 -38.23 -49.67
C MET A 1 20.37 -37.96 -48.52
N ARG A 2 20.70 -37.04 -47.61
CA ARG A 2 19.80 -36.57 -46.53
C ARG A 2 19.75 -35.06 -46.65
N ILE A 3 18.55 -34.52 -46.90
CA ILE A 3 18.29 -33.09 -47.03
C ILE A 3 17.89 -32.59 -45.64
N ILE A 4 18.71 -31.71 -45.06
CA ILE A 4 18.40 -30.98 -43.83
C ILE A 4 17.76 -29.67 -44.27
N PHE A 5 16.44 -29.52 -44.08
CA PHE A 5 15.74 -28.26 -44.28
C PHE A 5 15.90 -27.37 -43.04
N SER A 6 16.27 -26.12 -43.28
CA SER A 6 16.58 -25.11 -42.27
C SER A 6 15.31 -24.54 -41.62
N ASN A 7 15.07 -24.88 -40.35
CA ASN A 7 13.94 -24.41 -39.54
C ASN A 7 13.98 -22.90 -39.20
N HIS A 8 15.09 -22.21 -39.45
CA HIS A 8 15.25 -20.81 -39.07
C HIS A 8 14.45 -19.84 -39.94
N HIS A 9 14.23 -20.15 -41.23
CA HIS A 9 13.50 -19.24 -42.12
C HIS A 9 11.98 -19.24 -41.86
N CYS A 10 11.43 -20.35 -41.38
CA CYS A 10 10.00 -20.44 -41.09
C CYS A 10 9.66 -19.62 -39.83
N ALA A 11 10.50 -19.69 -38.79
CA ALA A 11 10.31 -18.94 -37.55
C ALA A 11 10.36 -17.42 -37.74
N ILE A 12 11.30 -16.93 -38.57
CA ILE A 12 11.41 -15.49 -38.86
C ILE A 12 10.18 -15.00 -39.61
N THR A 13 9.68 -15.78 -40.59
CA THR A 13 8.51 -15.38 -41.39
C THR A 13 7.24 -15.28 -40.55
N ILE A 14 7.05 -16.19 -39.59
CA ILE A 14 5.91 -16.16 -38.67
C ILE A 14 5.99 -14.94 -37.73
N LEU A 15 7.18 -14.61 -37.24
CA LEU A 15 7.37 -13.44 -36.38
C LEU A 15 7.06 -12.12 -37.10
N THR A 16 7.48 -11.99 -38.36
CA THR A 16 7.22 -10.78 -39.17
C THR A 16 5.73 -10.61 -39.46
N VAL A 17 5.01 -11.70 -39.75
CA VAL A 17 3.56 -11.66 -39.97
C VAL A 17 2.82 -11.25 -38.71
N LEU A 18 3.22 -11.76 -37.54
CA LEU A 18 2.60 -11.39 -36.26
C LEU A 18 2.82 -9.91 -35.89
N VAL A 19 4.00 -9.36 -36.20
CA VAL A 19 4.29 -7.93 -35.99
C VAL A 19 3.44 -7.06 -36.92
N ILE A 20 3.31 -7.43 -38.19
CA ILE A 20 2.47 -6.69 -39.15
C ILE A 20 0.99 -6.74 -38.73
N PHE A 21 0.50 -7.89 -38.27
CA PHE A 21 -0.88 -8.03 -37.81
C PHE A 21 -1.17 -7.19 -36.56
N LYS A 22 -0.21 -7.11 -35.64
CA LYS A 22 -0.31 -6.27 -34.44
C LYS A 22 -0.31 -4.78 -34.77
N VAL A 23 0.47 -4.34 -35.77
CA VAL A 23 0.49 -2.94 -36.24
C VAL A 23 -0.81 -2.57 -36.98
N MET A 24 -1.40 -3.49 -37.74
CA MET A 24 -2.69 -3.25 -38.39
C MET A 24 -3.84 -3.18 -37.38
N LEU A 25 -3.87 -4.06 -36.37
CA LEU A 25 -4.89 -4.02 -35.31
C LEU A 25 -4.82 -2.75 -34.44
N LEU A 26 -3.65 -2.13 -34.34
CA LEU A 26 -3.47 -0.86 -33.62
C LEU A 26 -3.77 0.38 -34.48
N SER A 27 -3.92 0.23 -35.80
CA SER A 27 -4.14 1.35 -36.73
C SER A 27 -5.61 1.58 -37.11
N THR A 28 -6.52 0.66 -36.74
CA THR A 28 -7.96 0.84 -36.96
C THR A 28 -8.62 1.45 -35.73
N ARG A 29 -8.57 2.78 -35.60
CA ARG A 29 -9.48 3.54 -34.73
C ARG A 29 -10.82 3.72 -35.46
N PRO A 30 -11.98 3.45 -34.84
CA PRO A 30 -13.25 3.88 -35.40
C PRO A 30 -13.34 5.41 -35.28
N GLN A 31 -13.54 6.09 -36.41
CA GLN A 31 -14.08 7.45 -36.43
C GLN A 31 -15.53 7.37 -35.96
N TYR A 32 -15.83 7.97 -34.81
CA TYR A 32 -17.21 8.28 -34.44
C TYR A 32 -17.57 9.60 -35.11
N ASP A 33 -18.43 9.51 -36.13
CA ASP A 33 -19.12 10.66 -36.70
C ASP A 33 -20.11 11.20 -35.65
N ASN A 34 -19.94 12.48 -35.35
CA ASN A 34 -20.78 13.23 -34.44
C ASN A 34 -21.72 14.09 -35.29
N ASN A 35 -22.87 13.54 -35.66
CA ASN A 35 -23.97 14.32 -36.20
C ASN A 35 -25.10 14.33 -35.17
N ASN A 36 -25.36 15.52 -34.63
CA ASN A 36 -26.66 15.89 -34.10
C ASN A 36 -27.70 15.75 -35.23
N ASP A 37 -28.90 15.32 -34.88
CA ASP A 37 -30.12 16.08 -35.16
C ASP A 37 -31.25 15.52 -34.30
N ASP A 38 -32.15 16.45 -33.95
CA ASP A 38 -33.27 16.36 -33.03
C ASP A 38 -34.30 15.27 -33.41
N ASP A 39 -34.99 14.73 -32.40
CA ASP A 39 -36.45 14.59 -32.45
C ASP A 39 -36.99 14.26 -31.05
N ASP A 40 -37.97 15.09 -30.66
CA ASP A 40 -38.85 14.95 -29.51
C ASP A 40 -39.58 13.59 -29.52
N ASP A 41 -39.81 13.00 -28.34
CA ASP A 41 -41.11 12.40 -28.06
C ASP A 41 -41.34 12.20 -26.55
N ASP A 42 -42.46 12.80 -26.14
CA ASP A 42 -43.21 12.64 -24.90
C ASP A 42 -43.32 11.17 -24.45
N TYR A 43 -42.97 10.88 -23.19
CA TYR A 43 -43.61 9.77 -22.49
C TYR A 43 -44.03 10.13 -21.07
N HIS A 44 -45.35 10.02 -20.93
CA HIS A 44 -46.16 10.24 -19.75
C HIS A 44 -45.70 9.48 -18.50
N VAL A 45 -45.74 10.23 -17.39
CA VAL A 45 -45.85 9.74 -16.02
C VAL A 45 -47.15 8.94 -15.86
N SER A 46 -47.05 7.70 -15.38
CA SER A 46 -48.13 7.06 -14.63
C SER A 46 -47.58 6.03 -13.64
N SER A 47 -47.91 6.30 -12.38
CA SER A 47 -47.65 5.53 -11.18
C SER A 47 -48.53 4.28 -11.07
N SER A 48 -47.95 3.16 -10.62
CA SER A 48 -48.62 2.22 -9.72
C SER A 48 -47.61 1.35 -8.95
N SER A 49 -47.81 1.34 -7.63
CA SER A 49 -47.10 0.66 -6.53
C SER A 49 -47.23 -0.88 -6.56
N PRO A 50 -46.72 -1.71 -5.60
CA PRO A 50 -45.85 -1.43 -4.44
C PRO A 50 -44.68 -2.45 -4.26
N TYR A 51 -43.55 -2.00 -3.71
CA TYR A 51 -42.67 -2.89 -2.95
C TYR A 51 -42.25 -2.20 -1.65
N SER A 52 -43.00 -2.51 -0.60
CA SER A 52 -42.65 -2.27 0.78
C SER A 52 -41.43 -3.13 1.15
N SER A 53 -40.24 -2.52 1.11
CA SER A 53 -39.10 -2.98 1.90
C SER A 53 -38.89 -1.98 3.04
N SER A 54 -38.95 -2.47 4.27
CA SER A 54 -38.96 -1.66 5.49
C SER A 54 -37.71 -0.78 5.58
N SER A 55 -37.91 0.52 5.78
CA SER A 55 -36.85 1.51 6.03
C SER A 55 -35.92 1.13 7.18
N LEU A 56 -36.42 0.39 8.18
CA LEU A 56 -35.65 -0.09 9.33
C LEU A 56 -34.47 -1.01 8.98
N ALA A 57 -34.57 -1.82 7.93
CA ALA A 57 -33.48 -2.75 7.55
C ALA A 57 -32.33 -2.07 6.80
N LYS A 58 -32.63 -1.01 6.03
CA LYS A 58 -31.61 -0.13 5.42
C LYS A 58 -31.00 0.80 6.47
N GLU A 59 -31.78 1.28 7.43
CA GLU A 59 -31.27 2.10 8.53
C GLU A 59 -30.42 1.32 9.52
N GLN A 60 -30.74 0.06 9.84
CA GLN A 60 -29.88 -0.77 10.71
C GLN A 60 -28.58 -1.20 10.02
N ARG A 61 -28.61 -1.53 8.71
CA ARG A 61 -27.37 -1.77 7.95
C ARG A 61 -26.56 -0.49 7.75
N GLN A 62 -27.17 0.68 7.63
CA GLN A 62 -26.41 1.94 7.55
C GLN A 62 -25.97 2.49 8.92
N ARG A 63 -26.63 2.13 10.04
CA ARG A 63 -26.21 2.51 11.40
C ARG A 63 -25.00 1.72 11.89
N VAL A 64 -24.97 0.40 11.68
CA VAL A 64 -23.80 -0.42 12.04
C VAL A 64 -22.56 0.04 11.28
N TRP A 65 -22.72 0.46 10.00
CA TRP A 65 -21.62 0.99 9.21
C TRP A 65 -21.27 2.46 9.51
N ARG A 66 -22.18 3.28 10.07
CA ARG A 66 -21.87 4.67 10.46
C ARG A 66 -21.22 4.75 11.85
N GLU A 67 -21.67 3.94 12.78
CA GLU A 67 -21.09 3.89 14.14
C GLU A 67 -19.66 3.32 14.11
N ASP A 68 -19.35 2.39 13.19
CA ASP A 68 -17.97 1.96 12.97
C ASP A 68 -17.12 3.06 12.27
N ILE A 69 -17.63 3.80 11.28
CA ILE A 69 -16.81 4.80 10.56
C ILE A 69 -16.42 6.02 11.42
N ASP A 70 -17.23 6.42 12.40
CA ASP A 70 -16.86 7.48 13.33
C ASP A 70 -15.85 6.99 14.41
N GLN A 71 -15.86 5.68 14.72
CA GLN A 71 -14.85 5.02 15.55
C GLN A 71 -13.48 4.88 14.83
N TRP A 72 -13.47 4.91 13.49
CA TRP A 72 -12.28 4.65 12.66
C TRP A 72 -11.24 5.78 12.61
N HIS A 73 -11.58 6.97 13.08
CA HIS A 73 -10.60 8.02 13.38
C HIS A 73 -10.43 8.27 14.89
N ALA A 74 -11.43 7.93 15.70
CA ALA A 74 -11.38 8.11 17.15
C ALA A 74 -10.49 7.08 17.86
N ASP A 75 -10.35 5.86 17.33
CA ASP A 75 -9.42 4.85 17.89
C ASP A 75 -7.98 4.98 17.32
N ASP A 76 -7.78 5.87 16.34
CA ASP A 76 -6.44 6.27 15.85
C ASP A 76 -5.95 7.58 16.50
N ASP A 77 -6.87 8.43 16.97
CA ASP A 77 -6.65 9.57 17.86
C ASP A 77 -7.42 9.34 19.19
N ASP A 78 -6.95 8.42 20.03
CA ASP A 78 -7.45 8.30 21.41
C ASP A 78 -7.18 9.62 22.13
N GLY A 79 -8.22 10.43 22.33
CA GLY A 79 -8.15 11.77 22.87
C GLY A 79 -7.36 11.87 24.18
N ILE A 80 -6.08 12.24 24.08
CA ILE A 80 -5.35 12.85 25.19
C ILE A 80 -5.81 14.31 25.26
N SER A 81 -6.90 14.51 25.99
CA SER A 81 -7.27 15.81 26.51
C SER A 81 -6.10 16.37 27.32
N THR A 82 -5.74 17.62 27.05
CA THR A 82 -4.76 18.39 27.80
C THR A 82 -5.32 18.71 29.20
N SER A 83 -5.25 17.75 30.12
CA SER A 83 -5.46 17.99 31.54
C SER A 83 -4.21 17.61 32.34
N THR A 84 -3.39 18.64 32.59
CA THR A 84 -2.47 18.81 33.72
C THR A 84 -1.77 17.55 34.23
N THR A 85 -0.70 17.14 33.55
CA THR A 85 0.24 16.15 34.09
C THR A 85 1.08 16.81 35.19
N ARG A 86 0.84 16.39 36.42
CA ARG A 86 1.72 16.59 37.57
C ARG A 86 3.05 15.88 37.27
N THR A 87 4.14 16.63 37.28
CA THR A 87 5.51 16.14 37.12
C THR A 87 5.81 15.05 38.15
N VAL A 88 5.96 13.81 37.68
CA VAL A 88 6.74 12.79 38.38
C VAL A 88 8.02 12.62 37.59
N GLU A 89 9.10 13.02 38.24
CA GLU A 89 10.47 13.00 37.79
C GLU A 89 10.90 11.54 37.55
N GLN A 90 11.00 11.12 36.29
CA GLN A 90 11.68 9.88 35.90
C GLN A 90 12.82 10.21 34.94
N GLN A 91 13.91 9.48 35.17
CA GLN A 91 15.28 9.82 34.79
C GLN A 91 15.48 10.05 33.29
N HIS A 92 16.31 11.05 33.01
CA HIS A 92 16.86 11.38 31.69
C HIS A 92 17.42 10.13 30.98
N GLN A 93 16.70 9.65 29.96
CA GLN A 93 17.33 9.03 28.79
C GLN A 93 17.39 10.06 27.67
N GLN A 94 18.59 10.30 27.17
CA GLN A 94 18.84 11.26 26.10
C GLN A 94 18.14 10.83 24.81
N PRO A 95 17.59 11.77 24.02
CA PRO A 95 17.06 11.45 22.70
C PRO A 95 18.21 11.04 21.77
N ILE A 96 18.17 9.80 21.28
CA ILE A 96 19.07 9.35 20.22
C ILE A 96 18.59 10.01 18.92
N GLN A 97 19.25 11.09 18.52
CA GLN A 97 19.11 11.65 17.18
C GLN A 97 19.78 10.70 16.19
N HIS A 98 18.99 9.90 15.48
CA HIS A 98 19.49 9.15 14.34
C HIS A 98 19.63 10.09 13.14
N GLN A 99 20.83 10.64 12.94
CA GLN A 99 21.23 11.07 11.59
C GLN A 99 21.39 9.80 10.75
N ALA A 100 20.51 9.61 9.78
CA ALA A 100 20.66 8.57 8.77
C ALA A 100 21.94 8.84 7.95
N GLU A 101 23.02 8.15 8.27
CA GLU A 101 24.17 8.07 7.37
C GLU A 101 23.74 7.32 6.11
N GLN A 102 23.57 8.06 5.01
CA GLN A 102 23.31 7.46 3.72
C GLN A 102 24.55 6.69 3.23
N PRO A 103 24.40 5.45 2.74
CA PRO A 103 25.49 4.76 2.05
C PRO A 103 25.82 5.53 0.76
N LYS A 104 27.01 6.13 0.72
CA LYS A 104 27.57 6.76 -0.48
C LYS A 104 28.03 5.69 -1.47
N HIS A 105 27.12 5.19 -2.29
CA HIS A 105 27.50 4.51 -3.53
C HIS A 105 26.71 5.09 -4.71
N PRO A 106 27.39 5.73 -5.68
CA PRO A 106 26.73 6.12 -6.93
C PRO A 106 26.44 4.86 -7.74
N ILE A 107 25.16 4.56 -7.97
CA ILE A 107 24.74 3.58 -8.97
C ILE A 107 24.81 4.29 -10.33
N ASN A 108 25.94 4.13 -11.01
CA ASN A 108 26.06 4.50 -12.43
C ASN A 108 25.34 3.45 -13.27
N ASN A 109 24.18 3.82 -13.82
CA ASN A 109 23.60 3.15 -14.98
C ASN A 109 24.23 3.77 -16.24
N TYR A 110 25.06 3.02 -16.98
CA TYR A 110 25.09 2.93 -18.45
C TYR A 110 26.29 2.09 -18.95
N ASP A 111 26.07 1.48 -20.12
CA ASP A 111 26.99 0.82 -21.05
C ASP A 111 27.39 -0.64 -20.84
N ARG A 112 26.52 -1.49 -21.39
CA ARG A 112 26.79 -2.87 -21.81
C ARG A 112 27.47 -2.81 -23.19
N ASN A 113 28.79 -2.81 -23.21
CA ASN A 113 29.57 -3.24 -24.37
C ASN A 113 30.50 -4.38 -23.94
N ASN A 114 30.41 -5.47 -24.68
CA ASN A 114 31.34 -6.60 -24.66
C ASN A 114 32.76 -6.09 -24.92
N ASP A 115 33.71 -6.52 -24.10
CA ASP A 115 34.94 -7.14 -24.58
C ASP A 115 35.62 -7.89 -23.42
N ASP A 116 36.06 -9.10 -23.72
CA ASP A 116 36.74 -10.04 -22.83
C ASP A 116 38.10 -9.51 -22.38
N ASN A 117 38.39 -9.59 -21.07
CA ASN A 117 39.69 -10.09 -20.60
C ASN A 117 39.73 -10.31 -19.09
N ASP A 118 40.06 -11.55 -18.72
CA ASP A 118 40.38 -12.00 -17.38
C ASP A 118 41.58 -11.25 -16.80
N ASN A 119 41.42 -10.65 -15.62
CA ASN A 119 42.45 -10.77 -14.60
C ASN A 119 41.89 -10.69 -13.18
N SER A 120 42.34 -11.64 -12.37
CA SER A 120 42.02 -11.88 -10.97
C SER A 120 42.14 -10.63 -10.11
N THR A 121 41.02 -10.17 -9.57
CA THR A 121 41.00 -9.47 -8.28
C THR A 121 39.76 -9.93 -7.56
N THR A 122 39.95 -10.62 -6.44
CA THR A 122 38.90 -11.09 -5.52
C THR A 122 38.19 -9.87 -4.91
N THR A 123 37.35 -9.21 -5.69
CA THR A 123 36.28 -8.38 -5.15
C THR A 123 35.30 -9.33 -4.50
N SER A 124 35.21 -9.26 -3.18
CA SER A 124 34.10 -9.77 -2.40
C SER A 124 32.81 -9.32 -3.09
N ARG A 125 32.23 -10.19 -3.92
CA ARG A 125 30.86 -10.06 -4.39
C ARG A 125 30.04 -10.00 -3.11
N THR A 126 29.65 -8.80 -2.70
CA THR A 126 28.48 -8.62 -1.86
C THR A 126 27.34 -9.24 -2.65
N SER A 127 27.09 -10.53 -2.42
CA SER A 127 25.89 -11.20 -2.87
C SER A 127 24.75 -10.33 -2.37
N THR A 128 24.11 -9.60 -3.27
CA THR A 128 22.88 -8.88 -2.98
C THR A 128 21.84 -9.95 -2.67
N SER A 129 21.81 -10.40 -1.42
CA SER A 129 21.11 -11.61 -1.02
C SER A 129 19.61 -11.36 -1.11
N SER A 130 18.92 -12.19 -1.88
CA SER A 130 17.46 -12.29 -1.81
C SER A 130 17.03 -12.73 -0.41
N SER A 131 15.83 -12.34 0.00
CA SER A 131 15.20 -12.82 1.21
C SER A 131 14.48 -14.14 0.96
N ASP A 132 14.75 -15.13 1.81
CA ASP A 132 14.05 -16.41 1.81
C ASP A 132 12.70 -16.34 2.56
N ALA A 133 12.37 -15.22 3.21
CA ALA A 133 11.08 -15.08 3.89
C ALA A 133 9.93 -14.99 2.87
N PRO A 134 8.77 -15.62 3.16
CA PRO A 134 7.60 -15.54 2.28
C PRO A 134 7.12 -14.09 2.20
N LEU A 135 6.51 -13.70 1.09
CA LEU A 135 5.90 -12.39 0.96
C LEU A 135 4.40 -12.53 0.74
N PHE A 136 3.61 -12.16 1.75
CA PHE A 136 2.16 -12.06 1.66
C PHE A 136 1.76 -10.60 1.47
N TYR A 137 1.30 -10.26 0.27
CA TYR A 137 1.13 -8.88 -0.16
C TYR A 137 -0.33 -8.57 -0.48
N HIS A 138 -0.93 -7.63 0.27
CA HIS A 138 -2.30 -7.17 0.02
C HIS A 138 -2.35 -5.96 -0.93
N LEU A 139 -3.08 -6.13 -2.04
CA LEU A 139 -3.14 -5.17 -3.15
C LEU A 139 -4.35 -4.24 -3.12
N SER A 140 -5.37 -4.51 -2.32
CA SER A 140 -6.58 -3.70 -2.37
C SER A 140 -6.45 -2.41 -1.56
N PRO A 141 -6.88 -1.27 -2.10
CA PRO A 141 -6.92 -0.03 -1.35
C PRO A 141 -7.99 -0.05 -0.25
N GLY A 142 -7.74 0.71 0.80
CA GLY A 142 -8.65 0.95 1.91
C GLY A 142 -8.37 0.07 3.12
N SER A 143 -8.82 0.55 4.27
CA SER A 143 -8.24 0.20 5.56
C SER A 143 -8.95 -0.95 6.30
N SER A 144 -10.22 -1.23 6.01
CA SER A 144 -10.98 -2.34 6.64
C SER A 144 -10.43 -3.72 6.31
N GLY A 145 -10.35 -4.06 5.02
CA GLY A 145 -9.84 -5.36 4.60
C GLY A 145 -8.36 -5.53 4.92
N SER A 146 -7.54 -4.48 4.71
CA SER A 146 -6.10 -4.52 4.99
C SER A 146 -5.82 -4.73 6.49
N ARG A 147 -6.59 -4.11 7.38
CA ARG A 147 -6.44 -4.26 8.83
C ARG A 147 -6.79 -5.67 9.30
N THR A 148 -7.87 -6.26 8.79
CA THR A 148 -8.24 -7.65 9.10
C THR A 148 -7.13 -8.62 8.66
N LEU A 149 -6.62 -8.47 7.44
CA LEU A 149 -5.53 -9.32 6.95
C LEU A 149 -4.24 -9.12 7.76
N TYR A 150 -3.92 -7.88 8.13
CA TYR A 150 -2.78 -7.57 9.00
C TYR A 150 -2.91 -8.24 10.37
N HIS A 151 -4.06 -8.10 11.04
CA HIS A 151 -4.31 -8.75 12.32
C HIS A 151 -4.18 -10.27 12.22
N ALA A 152 -4.84 -10.87 11.22
CA ALA A 152 -4.77 -12.31 10.98
C ALA A 152 -3.33 -12.77 10.72
N SER A 153 -2.54 -11.99 9.97
CA SER A 153 -1.13 -12.29 9.71
C SER A 153 -0.28 -12.24 10.99
N CYS A 154 -0.48 -11.24 11.85
CA CYS A 154 0.17 -11.18 13.16
C CYS A 154 -0.21 -12.38 14.04
N THR A 155 -1.50 -12.69 14.14
CA THR A 155 -2.03 -13.84 14.90
C THR A 155 -1.49 -15.16 14.35
N ALA A 156 -1.27 -15.23 13.03
CA ALA A 156 -0.64 -16.36 12.37
C ALA A 156 0.87 -16.48 12.62
N GLY A 157 1.51 -15.52 13.30
CA GLY A 157 2.92 -15.57 13.64
C GLY A 157 3.86 -14.92 12.61
N PHE A 158 3.33 -14.14 11.67
CA PHE A 158 4.10 -13.58 10.56
C PHE A 158 4.48 -12.12 10.79
N PRO A 159 5.78 -11.76 10.72
CA PRO A 159 6.23 -10.37 10.83
C PRO A 159 5.56 -9.49 9.78
N SER A 160 4.75 -8.54 10.23
CA SER A 160 3.85 -7.79 9.34
C SER A 160 3.79 -6.31 9.67
N ILE A 161 3.43 -5.53 8.67
CA ILE A 161 3.29 -4.08 8.76
C ILE A 161 1.99 -3.61 8.11
N HIS A 162 1.38 -2.60 8.72
CA HIS A 162 0.13 -1.97 8.28
C HIS A 162 0.15 -0.49 8.63
N HIS A 163 0.20 0.37 7.61
CA HIS A 163 0.19 1.84 7.77
C HIS A 163 1.15 2.34 8.88
N LYS A 164 0.65 2.67 10.08
CA LYS A 164 1.47 3.16 11.21
C LYS A 164 1.79 2.09 12.26
N SER A 165 1.49 0.83 11.99
CA SER A 165 1.53 -0.29 12.93
C SER A 165 2.38 -1.44 12.40
N PHE A 166 2.92 -2.24 13.31
CA PHE A 166 3.68 -3.44 12.99
C PHE A 166 3.58 -4.51 14.07
N CYS A 167 3.83 -5.76 13.71
CA CYS A 167 3.96 -6.89 14.64
C CYS A 167 5.16 -7.73 14.22
N ILE A 168 6.18 -7.79 15.07
CA ILE A 168 7.46 -8.46 14.76
C ILE A 168 8.00 -9.28 15.93
N SER A 169 7.35 -9.21 17.10
CA SER A 169 7.79 -9.88 18.33
C SER A 169 6.61 -10.46 19.09
N GLN A 170 6.89 -11.52 19.85
CA GLN A 170 5.96 -12.08 20.84
C GLN A 170 6.00 -11.31 22.16
N GLN A 171 7.13 -10.65 22.43
CA GLN A 171 7.39 -9.92 23.65
C GLN A 171 7.51 -8.42 23.36
N ARG A 172 7.41 -7.63 24.43
CA ARG A 172 7.53 -6.17 24.35
C ARG A 172 8.92 -5.79 23.82
N GLY A 173 8.95 -4.93 22.81
CA GLY A 173 10.20 -4.45 22.21
C GLY A 173 10.66 -5.29 21.00
N ILE A 174 11.94 -5.17 20.68
CA ILE A 174 12.58 -5.83 19.51
C ILE A 174 13.63 -6.88 19.94
N GLU A 175 13.64 -7.23 21.23
CA GLU A 175 14.52 -8.27 21.74
C GLU A 175 14.20 -9.59 21.03
N ASN A 176 15.22 -10.27 20.49
CA ASN A 176 15.11 -11.48 19.68
C ASN A 176 14.49 -11.32 18.28
N VAL A 177 14.26 -10.10 17.81
CA VAL A 177 13.88 -9.85 16.41
C VAL A 177 15.14 -9.69 15.57
N SER A 178 15.18 -10.28 14.38
CA SER A 178 16.34 -10.15 13.49
C SER A 178 16.51 -8.70 13.01
N ASP A 179 17.77 -8.26 12.90
CA ASP A 179 18.09 -6.90 12.44
C ASP A 179 17.50 -6.61 11.06
N SER A 180 17.41 -7.62 10.18
CA SER A 180 16.84 -7.46 8.84
C SER A 180 15.35 -7.11 8.90
N VAL A 181 14.57 -7.73 9.80
CA VAL A 181 13.15 -7.41 10.02
C VAL A 181 13.00 -6.00 10.57
N VAL A 182 13.80 -5.62 11.57
CA VAL A 182 13.78 -4.27 12.16
C VAL A 182 14.11 -3.21 11.10
N MET A 183 15.10 -3.45 10.25
CA MET A 183 15.45 -2.56 9.14
C MET A 183 14.34 -2.48 8.08
N GLY A 184 13.62 -3.58 7.83
CA GLY A 184 12.42 -3.59 6.99
C GLY A 184 11.32 -2.69 7.55
N VAL A 185 11.03 -2.79 8.85
CA VAL A 185 10.04 -1.95 9.54
C VAL A 185 10.42 -0.47 9.49
N ARG A 186 11.68 -0.14 9.77
CA ARG A 186 12.16 1.26 9.66
C ARG A 186 12.05 1.79 8.24
N SER A 187 12.40 0.98 7.24
CA SER A 187 12.27 1.35 5.83
C SER A 187 10.83 1.55 5.41
N HIS A 188 9.89 0.76 5.94
CA HIS A 188 8.45 0.98 5.74
C HIS A 188 8.02 2.37 6.23
N PHE A 189 8.47 2.79 7.41
CA PHE A 189 8.09 4.09 7.92
C PHE A 189 8.74 5.25 7.16
N GLU A 190 9.97 5.11 6.69
CA GLU A 190 10.56 6.08 5.75
C GLU A 190 9.81 6.14 4.42
N LEU A 191 9.35 5.00 3.91
CA LEU A 191 8.52 4.94 2.71
C LEU A 191 7.17 5.66 2.93
N LEU A 192 6.52 5.43 4.07
CA LEU A 192 5.30 6.12 4.44
C LEU A 192 5.53 7.63 4.60
N ARG A 193 6.66 8.01 5.22
CA ARG A 193 7.10 9.40 5.38
C ARG A 193 7.17 10.13 4.04
N LEU A 194 7.82 9.51 3.05
CA LEU A 194 7.94 10.05 1.69
C LEU A 194 6.58 10.19 1.00
N TYR A 195 5.67 9.23 1.19
CA TYR A 195 4.32 9.32 0.65
C TYR A 195 3.53 10.48 1.28
N THR A 196 3.57 10.61 2.61
CA THR A 196 2.91 11.69 3.34
C THR A 196 3.52 13.06 3.03
N LEU A 197 4.83 13.14 2.77
CA LEU A 197 5.49 14.36 2.30
C LEU A 197 4.86 14.87 1.00
N ALA A 198 4.68 13.99 0.00
CA ALA A 198 4.04 14.34 -1.26
C ALA A 198 2.60 14.84 -1.05
N TYR A 199 1.85 14.16 -0.18
CA TYR A 199 0.48 14.52 0.19
C TYR A 199 0.41 15.93 0.82
N GLU A 200 1.21 16.21 1.85
CA GLU A 200 1.21 17.50 2.54
C GLU A 200 1.68 18.64 1.62
N CYS A 201 2.67 18.39 0.76
CA CYS A 201 3.11 19.39 -0.22
C CYS A 201 2.01 19.79 -1.20
N CYS A 202 1.24 18.82 -1.71
CA CYS A 202 0.11 19.10 -2.58
C CYS A 202 -1.04 19.80 -1.84
N LYS A 203 -1.32 19.41 -0.59
CA LYS A 203 -2.32 20.05 0.26
C LYS A 203 -2.02 21.51 0.53
N LEU A 204 -0.77 21.83 0.86
CA LEU A 204 -0.32 23.20 1.11
C LEU A 204 -0.40 24.06 -0.15
N HIS A 205 0.06 23.53 -1.30
CA HIS A 205 -0.09 24.24 -2.57
C HIS A 205 -1.56 24.53 -2.91
N HIS A 206 -2.48 23.62 -2.54
CA HIS A 206 -3.91 23.81 -2.73
C HIS A 206 -4.52 24.89 -1.80
N ALA A 207 -3.98 25.09 -0.60
CA ALA A 207 -4.60 25.92 0.45
C ALA A 207 -4.54 27.45 0.22
N LYS A 208 -3.76 27.97 -0.75
CA LYS A 208 -3.64 29.40 -1.12
C LYS A 208 -3.71 30.39 0.08
N GLY A 209 -2.61 30.57 0.84
CA GLY A 209 -2.52 31.55 1.94
C GLY A 209 -1.14 31.66 2.62
N ASP A 210 -0.96 32.65 3.51
CA ASP A 210 0.29 33.13 4.13
C ASP A 210 1.04 32.15 5.08
N GLU A 211 0.58 30.91 5.24
CA GLU A 211 1.27 29.88 6.07
C GLU A 211 2.50 29.24 5.38
N ALA A 212 2.85 29.71 4.19
CA ALA A 212 3.90 29.18 3.32
C ALA A 212 5.36 29.14 3.84
N PRO A 213 5.86 29.94 4.82
CA PRO A 213 7.31 30.07 4.98
C PRO A 213 8.01 28.90 5.69
N LYS A 214 7.43 28.28 6.73
CA LYS A 214 8.08 27.15 7.44
C LYS A 214 7.92 25.81 6.70
N GLN A 215 6.85 25.65 5.93
CA GLN A 215 6.56 24.42 5.18
C GLN A 215 7.18 24.38 3.76
N LYS A 216 7.69 25.51 3.26
CA LYS A 216 8.45 25.57 1.98
C LYS A 216 9.69 24.69 1.96
N GLN A 217 10.33 24.42 3.12
CA GLN A 217 11.53 23.57 3.17
C GLN A 217 11.21 22.09 2.93
N LEU A 218 10.07 21.60 3.44
CA LEU A 218 9.64 20.20 3.25
C LEU A 218 9.48 19.86 1.76
N CYS A 219 8.94 20.79 0.97
CA CYS A 219 8.63 20.56 -0.45
C CYS A 219 9.76 20.89 -1.43
N ASN A 220 10.98 21.14 -0.94
CA ASN A 220 12.14 21.43 -1.78
C ASN A 220 12.87 20.17 -2.28
N MET A 221 12.45 18.98 -1.84
CA MET A 221 13.02 17.73 -2.32
C MET A 221 12.83 17.59 -3.85
N PRO A 222 13.90 17.39 -4.63
CA PRO A 222 13.76 17.10 -6.05
C PRO A 222 12.98 15.79 -6.25
N LEU A 223 12.00 15.78 -7.17
CA LEU A 223 11.14 14.61 -7.35
C LEU A 223 11.90 13.34 -7.74
N HIS A 224 12.96 13.45 -8.54
CA HIS A 224 13.78 12.29 -8.88
C HIS A 224 14.47 11.68 -7.65
N THR A 225 14.89 12.53 -6.69
CA THR A 225 15.44 12.08 -5.40
C THR A 225 14.36 11.38 -4.58
N TRP A 226 13.15 11.94 -4.53
CA TRP A 226 12.01 11.32 -3.86
C TRP A 226 11.68 9.93 -4.44
N VAL A 227 11.60 9.79 -5.77
CA VAL A 227 11.40 8.49 -6.43
C VAL A 227 12.52 7.51 -6.09
N SER A 228 13.77 7.96 -6.15
CA SER A 228 14.93 7.12 -5.80
C SER A 228 14.85 6.63 -4.35
N GLN A 229 14.48 7.50 -3.41
CA GLN A 229 14.35 7.11 -2.00
C GLN A 229 13.20 6.12 -1.78
N ILE A 230 12.05 6.33 -2.44
CA ILE A 230 10.95 5.36 -2.43
C ILE A 230 11.44 3.98 -2.88
N GLN A 231 12.17 3.92 -4.01
CA GLN A 231 12.70 2.66 -4.53
C GLN A 231 13.71 2.03 -3.58
N THR A 232 14.62 2.80 -3.00
CA THR A 232 15.59 2.31 -2.02
C THR A 232 14.91 1.69 -0.80
N HIS A 233 13.93 2.36 -0.21
CA HIS A 233 13.21 1.82 0.94
C HIS A 233 12.36 0.61 0.57
N LEU A 234 11.73 0.61 -0.60
CA LEU A 234 10.98 -0.54 -1.09
C LEU A 234 11.88 -1.77 -1.29
N ILE A 235 13.09 -1.60 -1.83
CA ILE A 235 14.08 -2.66 -1.94
C ILE A 235 14.47 -3.18 -0.54
N SER A 236 14.75 -2.29 0.42
CA SER A 236 15.10 -2.70 1.77
C SER A 236 13.97 -3.48 2.48
N ILE A 237 12.71 -3.11 2.25
CA ILE A 237 11.54 -3.85 2.75
C ILE A 237 11.48 -5.24 2.11
N LEU A 238 11.69 -5.32 0.80
CA LEU A 238 11.62 -6.59 0.05
C LEU A 238 12.84 -7.49 0.30
N GLN A 239 13.98 -6.96 0.71
CA GLN A 239 15.14 -7.75 1.16
C GLN A 239 15.06 -8.14 2.65
N SER A 240 14.12 -7.59 3.40
CA SER A 240 13.95 -7.90 4.83
C SER A 240 13.29 -9.27 5.08
N GLY A 241 13.23 -9.67 6.34
CA GLY A 241 12.42 -10.81 6.80
C GLY A 241 10.93 -10.49 7.00
N LEU A 242 10.44 -9.32 6.60
CA LEU A 242 9.01 -9.01 6.67
C LEU A 242 8.22 -9.95 5.75
N VAL A 243 7.12 -10.46 6.27
CA VAL A 243 6.21 -11.38 5.58
C VAL A 243 4.98 -10.65 5.06
N GLY A 244 4.28 -9.91 5.92
CA GLY A 244 3.02 -9.24 5.57
C GLY A 244 3.20 -7.78 5.19
N LEU A 245 2.80 -7.41 3.97
CA LEU A 245 2.70 -6.02 3.51
C LEU A 245 1.23 -5.62 3.32
N PHE A 246 0.72 -4.75 4.20
CA PHE A 246 -0.68 -4.34 4.21
C PHE A 246 -0.84 -2.83 4.16
N ASP A 247 -1.87 -2.37 3.47
CA ASP A 247 -2.28 -0.96 3.38
C ASP A 247 -1.22 -0.02 2.74
N THR A 248 -1.46 1.27 2.89
CA THR A 248 -0.67 2.38 2.35
C THR A 248 0.78 2.30 2.82
N PRO A 249 1.76 2.46 1.91
CA PRO A 249 1.60 2.92 0.52
C PRO A 249 1.55 1.81 -0.53
N TYR A 250 1.47 0.54 -0.14
CA TYR A 250 1.74 -0.57 -1.04
C TYR A 250 0.74 -0.72 -2.20
N PRO A 251 -0.59 -0.60 -2.02
CA PRO A 251 -1.53 -0.64 -3.15
C PRO A 251 -1.23 0.40 -4.24
N TYR A 252 -0.64 1.54 -3.86
CA TYR A 252 -0.29 2.63 -4.77
C TYR A 252 1.04 2.39 -5.51
N LEU A 253 1.85 1.44 -5.03
CA LEU A 253 3.15 1.02 -5.55
C LEU A 253 3.12 -0.40 -6.11
N ALA A 254 1.92 -0.94 -6.38
CA ALA A 254 1.72 -2.33 -6.78
C ALA A 254 2.60 -2.82 -7.94
N PRO A 255 2.74 -2.07 -9.06
CA PRO A 255 3.64 -2.50 -10.13
C PRO A 255 5.07 -2.70 -9.64
N GLN A 256 5.59 -1.77 -8.84
CA GLN A 256 6.97 -1.79 -8.36
C GLN A 256 7.20 -2.84 -7.29
N VAL A 257 6.24 -3.05 -6.38
CA VAL A 257 6.31 -4.11 -5.38
C VAL A 257 6.40 -5.48 -6.07
N LEU A 258 5.53 -5.75 -7.04
CA LEU A 258 5.50 -7.03 -7.76
C LEU A 258 6.72 -7.27 -8.64
N GLU A 259 7.27 -6.22 -9.27
CA GLU A 259 8.49 -6.31 -10.05
C GLU A 259 9.70 -6.59 -9.16
N LEU A 260 9.88 -5.79 -8.10
CA LEU A 260 11.01 -5.92 -7.19
C LEU A 260 10.95 -7.21 -6.36
N ALA A 261 9.75 -7.69 -6.00
CA ALA A 261 9.59 -8.95 -5.29
C ALA A 261 10.18 -10.14 -6.07
N LYS A 262 10.03 -10.17 -7.39
CA LYS A 262 10.63 -11.21 -8.25
C LYS A 262 12.16 -11.22 -8.23
N LEU A 263 12.77 -10.09 -7.90
CA LEU A 263 14.23 -9.94 -7.85
C LEU A 263 14.78 -10.22 -6.45
N TRP A 264 14.03 -9.85 -5.41
CA TRP A 264 14.52 -9.80 -4.04
C TRP A 264 13.93 -10.86 -3.12
N ARG A 265 12.96 -11.66 -3.58
CA ARG A 265 12.41 -12.79 -2.83
C ARG A 265 12.74 -14.09 -3.54
N SER A 266 13.15 -15.08 -2.76
CA SER A 266 13.47 -16.42 -3.29
C SER A 266 12.22 -17.21 -3.69
N ALA A 267 11.07 -16.88 -3.10
CA ALA A 267 9.76 -17.42 -3.48
C ALA A 267 8.89 -16.34 -4.13
N PRO A 268 8.00 -16.69 -5.09
CA PRO A 268 7.01 -15.76 -5.62
C PRO A 268 6.14 -15.17 -4.49
N PRO A 269 5.73 -13.89 -4.59
CA PRO A 269 4.81 -13.31 -3.63
C PRO A 269 3.45 -13.99 -3.70
N ILE A 270 2.85 -14.23 -2.53
CA ILE A 270 1.45 -14.63 -2.37
C ILE A 270 0.62 -13.35 -2.40
N ILE A 271 -0.19 -13.21 -3.44
CA ILE A 271 -0.97 -12.00 -3.69
C ILE A 271 -2.34 -12.14 -3.04
N ALA A 272 -2.64 -11.25 -2.11
CA ALA A 272 -3.95 -11.12 -1.48
C ALA A 272 -4.72 -9.92 -2.04
N MET A 273 -6.01 -10.10 -2.27
CA MET A 273 -6.87 -9.04 -2.75
C MET A 273 -8.26 -9.13 -2.12
N THR A 274 -8.88 -8.00 -1.84
CA THR A 274 -10.29 -7.93 -1.42
C THR A 274 -11.05 -7.18 -2.49
N GLU A 275 -11.98 -7.85 -3.16
CA GLU A 275 -12.82 -7.24 -4.19
C GLU A 275 -13.78 -6.23 -3.57
N ARG A 276 -14.04 -5.12 -4.28
CA ARG A 276 -15.01 -4.11 -3.88
C ARG A 276 -15.89 -3.74 -5.07
N ASN A 277 -17.10 -3.25 -4.77
CA ASN A 277 -17.87 -2.54 -5.76
C ASN A 277 -17.19 -1.20 -6.08
N ALA A 278 -16.71 -1.03 -7.31
CA ALA A 278 -15.91 0.13 -7.70
C ALA A 278 -16.65 1.46 -7.52
N ARG A 279 -17.96 1.49 -7.78
CA ARG A 279 -18.79 2.68 -7.64
C ARG A 279 -18.97 3.08 -6.18
N GLU A 280 -19.31 2.11 -5.33
CA GLU A 280 -19.45 2.33 -3.88
C GLU A 280 -18.12 2.77 -3.25
N TRP A 281 -17.02 2.12 -3.65
CA TRP A 281 -15.68 2.50 -3.24
C TRP A 281 -15.36 3.93 -3.65
N ALA A 282 -15.56 4.30 -4.92
CA ALA A 282 -15.27 5.64 -5.42
C ALA A 282 -16.12 6.73 -4.73
N MET A 283 -17.41 6.46 -4.50
CA MET A 283 -18.29 7.36 -3.74
C MET A 283 -17.79 7.56 -2.31
N SER A 284 -17.52 6.47 -1.59
CA SER A 284 -17.02 6.52 -0.21
C SER A 284 -15.69 7.28 -0.15
N ARG A 285 -14.77 6.94 -1.06
CA ARG A 285 -13.43 7.53 -1.11
C ARG A 285 -13.47 9.03 -1.38
N SER A 286 -14.28 9.46 -2.35
CA SER A 286 -14.44 10.87 -2.72
C SER A 286 -15.12 11.70 -1.62
N LYS A 287 -16.01 11.09 -0.82
CA LYS A 287 -16.75 11.80 0.22
C LYS A 287 -15.96 11.92 1.53
N HIS A 288 -15.35 10.83 1.98
CA HIS A 288 -14.86 10.71 3.34
C HIS A 288 -13.37 10.93 3.50
N HIS A 289 -12.61 10.97 2.40
CA HIS A 289 -11.15 10.98 2.48
C HIS A 289 -10.54 12.17 1.76
N ALA A 290 -9.43 12.65 2.32
CA ALA A 290 -8.57 13.59 1.65
C ALA A 290 -7.51 12.80 0.89
N LEU A 291 -7.31 13.11 -0.38
CA LEU A 291 -6.64 12.23 -1.32
C LEU A 291 -5.50 12.97 -2.03
N LEU A 292 -4.38 12.25 -2.22
CA LEU A 292 -3.37 12.59 -3.20
C LEU A 292 -3.64 11.77 -4.45
N VAL A 293 -4.04 12.43 -5.53
CA VAL A 293 -4.35 11.76 -6.80
C VAL A 293 -3.42 12.22 -7.91
N CYS A 294 -3.09 11.30 -8.81
CA CYS A 294 -2.48 11.64 -10.08
C CYS A 294 -3.43 12.56 -10.87
N LYS A 295 -2.91 13.65 -11.45
CA LYS A 295 -3.70 14.50 -12.35
C LYS A 295 -4.13 13.70 -13.59
N MET A 296 -5.29 14.06 -14.14
CA MET A 296 -5.92 13.33 -15.24
C MET A 296 -5.01 13.18 -16.47
N GLU A 297 -4.23 14.20 -16.80
CA GLU A 297 -3.29 14.18 -17.93
C GLU A 297 -2.16 13.17 -17.77
N TYR A 298 -1.85 12.76 -16.54
CA TYR A 298 -0.78 11.82 -16.20
C TYR A 298 -1.31 10.49 -15.65
N SER A 299 -2.63 10.32 -15.52
CA SER A 299 -3.21 9.07 -15.04
C SER A 299 -3.20 8.00 -16.13
N TYR A 300 -3.29 6.73 -15.71
CA TYR A 300 -3.28 5.60 -16.64
C TYR A 300 -4.39 5.73 -17.68
N ASP A 301 -4.02 5.66 -18.97
CA ASP A 301 -4.89 5.88 -20.13
C ASP A 301 -5.80 7.12 -20.05
N ARG A 302 -5.41 8.12 -19.23
CA ARG A 302 -6.23 9.30 -18.91
C ARG A 302 -7.63 8.95 -18.43
N LEU A 303 -7.79 7.81 -17.77
CA LEU A 303 -9.09 7.30 -17.30
C LEU A 303 -9.75 8.17 -16.21
N GLY A 304 -9.04 9.19 -15.72
CA GLY A 304 -9.45 10.08 -14.65
C GLY A 304 -8.45 10.07 -13.49
N ALA A 305 -8.70 10.86 -12.45
CA ALA A 305 -7.84 10.93 -11.27
C ALA A 305 -7.78 9.57 -10.55
N SER A 306 -6.61 9.22 -10.01
CA SER A 306 -6.34 7.94 -9.36
C SER A 306 -5.35 8.09 -8.22
N GLU A 307 -5.52 7.32 -7.15
CA GLU A 307 -4.48 7.15 -6.11
C GLU A 307 -3.49 6.02 -6.49
N PHE A 308 -3.83 5.18 -7.48
CA PHE A 308 -3.00 4.04 -7.90
C PHE A 308 -1.83 4.47 -8.80
N ASP A 309 -0.74 3.71 -8.74
CA ASP A 309 0.41 3.86 -9.62
C ASP A 309 1.08 5.25 -9.53
N VAL A 310 1.51 5.58 -8.32
CA VAL A 310 2.14 6.87 -8.01
C VAL A 310 3.45 7.07 -8.79
N LEU A 311 4.26 6.02 -8.92
CA LEU A 311 5.52 6.09 -9.66
C LEU A 311 5.30 6.11 -11.18
N GLY A 312 4.36 5.32 -11.71
CA GLY A 312 4.02 5.42 -13.13
C GLY A 312 3.38 6.75 -13.51
N CYS A 313 2.66 7.41 -12.58
CA CYS A 313 2.18 8.78 -12.77
C CYS A 313 3.35 9.76 -12.97
N TYR A 314 4.39 9.65 -12.15
CA TYR A 314 5.61 10.43 -12.30
C TYR A 314 6.30 10.17 -13.65
N GLU A 315 6.47 8.91 -14.05
CA GLU A 315 7.10 8.54 -15.31
C GLU A 315 6.34 9.13 -16.52
N ARG A 316 5.01 9.03 -16.53
CA ARG A 316 4.17 9.61 -17.57
C ARG A 316 4.29 11.14 -17.62
N ALA A 317 4.39 11.80 -16.48
CA ALA A 317 4.59 13.25 -16.42
C ALA A 317 5.97 13.68 -16.99
N VAL A 318 7.03 12.93 -16.68
CA VAL A 318 8.36 13.16 -17.26
C VAL A 318 8.33 13.03 -18.78
N VAL A 319 7.70 11.97 -19.30
CA VAL A 319 7.59 11.75 -20.75
C VAL A 319 6.78 12.87 -21.43
N ALA A 320 5.64 13.26 -20.86
CA ALA A 320 4.82 14.34 -21.40
C ALA A 320 5.61 15.66 -21.51
N ARG A 321 6.34 16.03 -20.45
CA ARG A 321 7.11 17.28 -20.40
C ARG A 321 8.29 17.32 -21.36
N ARG A 322 8.95 16.17 -21.61
CA ARG A 322 9.99 16.10 -22.66
C ARG A 322 9.41 16.39 -24.04
N ARG A 323 8.19 15.90 -24.31
CA ARG A 323 7.52 16.10 -25.60
C ARG A 323 7.17 17.57 -25.83
N ASP A 324 6.67 18.24 -24.80
CA ASP A 324 6.32 19.67 -24.87
C ASP A 324 7.56 20.54 -25.14
N ASN A 325 8.69 20.22 -24.48
CA ASN A 325 9.94 20.96 -24.70
C ASN A 325 10.51 20.77 -26.10
N ASN A 326 10.45 19.55 -26.65
CA ASN A 326 10.96 19.27 -27.99
C ASN A 326 10.12 19.95 -29.09
N ASN A 327 8.82 20.13 -28.85
CA ASN A 327 7.92 20.85 -29.76
C ASN A 327 8.04 22.38 -29.62
N ALA A 328 8.67 22.88 -28.55
CA ALA A 328 8.87 24.32 -28.32
C ALA A 328 10.15 24.86 -28.99
N THR A 329 10.95 24.01 -29.62
CA THR A 329 12.16 24.37 -30.37
C THR A 329 12.00 23.98 -31.84
N ASP A 330 11.21 24.76 -32.56
CA ASP A 330 11.17 24.72 -34.02
C ASP A 330 11.04 26.17 -34.53
N ASP A 331 12.13 26.94 -34.39
CA ASP A 331 12.40 28.07 -35.30
C ASP A 331 13.85 28.62 -35.28
N ASP A 332 14.79 28.10 -34.47
CA ASP A 332 16.19 28.56 -34.60
C ASP A 332 17.22 27.46 -34.33
N SER A 333 17.67 26.86 -35.43
CA SER A 333 18.69 25.82 -35.49
C SER A 333 20.09 26.38 -35.26
N THR A 334 20.53 26.47 -34.00
CA THR A 334 21.95 26.65 -33.69
C THR A 334 22.44 25.69 -32.60
N ASN A 335 23.08 24.61 -33.07
CA ASN A 335 24.10 23.75 -32.43
C ASN A 335 24.54 24.09 -31.00
N ASN A 336 23.70 23.86 -29.99
CA ASN A 336 24.14 23.83 -28.61
C ASN A 336 23.95 22.44 -28.01
N THR A 337 25.08 21.75 -27.85
CA THR A 337 25.32 20.49 -27.14
C THR A 337 25.09 20.59 -25.62
N ALA A 338 24.15 21.44 -25.20
CA ALA A 338 23.79 21.54 -23.79
C ALA A 338 23.03 20.27 -23.39
N PRO A 339 23.39 19.61 -22.27
CA PRO A 339 22.61 18.50 -21.76
C PRO A 339 21.16 18.94 -21.56
N PRO A 340 20.17 18.07 -21.83
CA PRO A 340 18.77 18.44 -21.72
C PRO A 340 18.50 19.05 -20.34
N PRO A 341 17.76 20.17 -20.26
CA PRO A 341 17.51 20.82 -18.98
C PRO A 341 16.89 19.82 -18.03
N VAL A 342 17.46 19.71 -16.83
CA VAL A 342 16.91 18.89 -15.75
C VAL A 342 15.46 19.32 -15.57
N LEU A 343 14.51 18.42 -15.83
CA LEU A 343 13.08 18.70 -15.68
C LEU A 343 12.81 18.93 -14.20
N HIS A 344 12.68 20.19 -13.80
CA HIS A 344 12.35 20.59 -12.43
C HIS A 344 10.85 20.39 -12.20
N LEU A 345 10.41 19.14 -12.04
CA LEU A 345 9.04 18.82 -11.64
C LEU A 345 8.91 18.88 -10.12
N ARG A 346 7.78 19.43 -9.66
CA ARG A 346 7.36 19.50 -8.26
C ARG A 346 6.16 18.58 -8.02
N PHE A 347 5.90 18.21 -6.77
CA PHE A 347 4.78 17.31 -6.43
C PHE A 347 3.45 17.78 -7.04
N TRP A 348 3.12 19.07 -6.90
CA TRP A 348 1.87 19.65 -7.42
C TRP A 348 1.84 19.85 -8.94
N ASP A 349 2.96 19.65 -9.65
CA ASP A 349 2.93 19.59 -11.11
C ASP A 349 2.26 18.30 -11.56
N ILE A 350 2.44 17.21 -10.83
CA ILE A 350 2.05 15.84 -11.21
C ILE A 350 0.79 15.38 -10.46
N PHE A 351 0.73 15.68 -9.17
CA PHE A 351 -0.32 15.25 -8.27
C PHE A 351 -1.24 16.41 -7.91
N GLN A 352 -2.48 16.06 -7.56
CA GLN A 352 -3.49 16.97 -7.08
C GLN A 352 -3.97 16.50 -5.71
N TYR A 353 -4.05 17.44 -4.76
CA TYR A 353 -4.74 17.22 -3.50
C TYR A 353 -6.25 17.44 -3.67
N ARG A 354 -7.05 16.53 -3.11
CA ARG A 354 -8.51 16.67 -2.99
C ARG A 354 -8.88 16.62 -1.51
N ALA A 355 -9.46 17.72 -1.02
CA ALA A 355 -9.97 17.78 0.35
C ALA A 355 -11.24 16.93 0.50
N ARG A 356 -11.54 16.53 1.74
CA ARG A 356 -12.81 15.87 2.09
C ARG A 356 -13.99 16.78 1.73
N VAL A 357 -15.06 16.22 1.17
CA VAL A 357 -16.29 16.99 0.92
C VAL A 357 -17.04 17.14 2.24
N ASN A 358 -17.22 18.37 2.71
CA ASN A 358 -18.07 18.62 3.87
C ASN A 358 -19.50 18.18 3.55
N VAL A 359 -20.05 17.28 4.37
CA VAL A 359 -21.40 16.68 4.19
C VAL A 359 -22.50 17.76 4.10
N ALA A 360 -22.28 18.93 4.69
CA ALA A 360 -23.19 20.07 4.59
C ALA A 360 -23.28 20.70 3.18
N SER A 361 -22.30 20.46 2.30
CA SER A 361 -22.25 20.99 0.93
C SER A 361 -22.39 19.91 -0.15
N GLU A 362 -23.21 18.89 0.11
CA GLU A 362 -23.49 17.74 -0.79
C GLU A 362 -23.92 18.13 -2.23
N LYS A 363 -24.22 19.41 -2.49
CA LYS A 363 -24.60 19.90 -3.83
C LYS A 363 -23.45 19.95 -4.85
N ASN A 364 -22.19 19.74 -4.47
CA ASN A 364 -21.03 19.82 -5.37
C ASN A 364 -20.12 18.58 -5.33
N VAL A 365 -20.69 17.38 -5.46
CA VAL A 365 -19.86 16.19 -5.75
C VAL A 365 -19.35 16.31 -7.18
N ASP A 366 -18.03 16.39 -7.36
CA ASP A 366 -17.37 16.38 -8.67
C ASP A 366 -17.58 15.00 -9.32
N LEU A 367 -18.65 14.87 -10.10
CA LEU A 367 -19.04 13.62 -10.75
C LEU A 367 -17.97 13.11 -11.70
N SER A 368 -17.23 14.01 -12.36
CA SER A 368 -16.14 13.63 -13.26
C SER A 368 -15.00 12.98 -12.48
N PHE A 369 -14.63 13.57 -11.34
CA PHE A 369 -13.65 12.99 -10.42
C PHE A 369 -14.08 11.60 -9.92
N GLN A 370 -15.32 11.47 -9.46
CA GLN A 370 -15.85 10.20 -8.94
C GLN A 370 -15.86 9.10 -10.02
N LEU A 371 -16.32 9.42 -11.24
CA LEU A 371 -16.28 8.49 -12.37
C LEU A 371 -14.85 8.09 -12.75
N GLY A 372 -13.89 9.01 -12.62
CA GLY A 372 -12.46 8.73 -12.79
C GLY A 372 -11.95 7.70 -11.78
N MET A 373 -12.23 7.92 -10.49
CA MET A 373 -11.88 7.01 -9.40
C MET A 373 -12.51 5.62 -9.59
N GLU A 374 -13.78 5.56 -10.01
CA GLU A 374 -14.48 4.31 -10.31
C GLU A 374 -13.82 3.53 -11.46
N ARG A 375 -13.51 4.19 -12.58
CA ARG A 375 -12.81 3.57 -13.72
C ARG A 375 -11.44 3.03 -13.32
N GLN A 376 -10.72 3.77 -12.48
CA GLN A 376 -9.40 3.36 -11.99
C GLN A 376 -9.49 2.17 -11.04
N MET A 377 -10.49 2.12 -10.16
CA MET A 377 -10.72 0.94 -9.31
C MET A 377 -11.10 -0.29 -10.13
N ASN A 378 -11.99 -0.14 -11.12
CA ASN A 378 -12.32 -1.21 -12.06
C ASN A 378 -11.06 -1.72 -12.77
N ARG A 379 -10.21 -0.82 -13.26
CA ARG A 379 -8.93 -1.18 -13.89
C ARG A 379 -8.01 -1.91 -12.92
N HIS A 380 -7.86 -1.43 -11.68
CA HIS A 380 -7.04 -2.07 -10.64
C HIS A 380 -7.50 -3.50 -10.36
N GLN A 381 -8.81 -3.70 -10.17
CA GLN A 381 -9.41 -5.02 -9.98
C GLN A 381 -9.22 -5.93 -11.20
N LEU A 382 -9.43 -5.42 -12.42
CA LEU A 382 -9.22 -6.19 -13.66
C LEU A 382 -7.77 -6.65 -13.85
N VAL A 383 -6.78 -5.87 -13.38
CA VAL A 383 -5.37 -6.22 -13.48
C VAL A 383 -4.99 -7.25 -12.42
N TYR A 384 -5.37 -7.02 -11.16
CA TYR A 384 -4.77 -7.74 -10.04
C TYR A 384 -5.63 -8.88 -9.47
N LEU A 385 -6.97 -8.86 -9.62
CA LEU A 385 -7.80 -9.98 -9.15
C LEU A 385 -7.42 -11.31 -9.82
N PRO A 386 -7.16 -11.37 -11.15
CA PRO A 386 -6.74 -12.62 -11.79
C PRO A 386 -5.37 -13.13 -11.34
N MET A 387 -4.59 -12.28 -10.66
CA MET A 387 -3.27 -12.62 -10.11
C MET A 387 -3.33 -13.00 -8.63
N ALA A 388 -4.48 -12.84 -7.97
CA ALA A 388 -4.60 -13.07 -6.54
C ALA A 388 -4.63 -14.57 -6.22
N ASP A 389 -3.73 -14.99 -5.33
CA ASP A 389 -3.73 -16.33 -4.72
C ASP A 389 -4.80 -16.44 -3.62
N TYR A 390 -5.17 -15.30 -3.02
CA TYR A 390 -6.17 -15.22 -1.95
C TYR A 390 -7.10 -14.03 -2.14
N ALA A 391 -8.40 -14.32 -2.31
CA ALA A 391 -9.43 -13.31 -2.55
C ALA A 391 -10.69 -13.51 -1.69
N PRO A 392 -10.64 -13.27 -0.37
CA PRO A 392 -11.80 -13.43 0.50
C PRO A 392 -12.89 -12.37 0.18
N ASP A 393 -14.15 -12.80 0.14
CA ASP A 393 -15.31 -11.91 -0.08
C ASP A 393 -15.68 -11.12 1.20
N MET A 394 -14.74 -10.29 1.67
CA MET A 394 -14.91 -9.49 2.89
C MET A 394 -16.03 -8.44 2.79
N PHE A 395 -16.44 -8.09 1.56
CA PHE A 395 -17.41 -7.02 1.30
C PHE A 395 -18.73 -7.53 0.70
N GLY A 396 -18.91 -8.85 0.58
CA GLY A 396 -20.15 -9.47 0.11
C GLY A 396 -20.46 -9.18 -1.36
N VAL A 397 -19.44 -8.94 -2.19
CA VAL A 397 -19.59 -8.62 -3.62
C VAL A 397 -20.25 -9.78 -4.37
N HIS A 398 -20.01 -11.02 -3.95
CA HIS A 398 -20.56 -12.22 -4.58
C HIS A 398 -21.83 -12.75 -3.88
N SER A 399 -22.26 -12.12 -2.77
CA SER A 399 -23.34 -12.62 -1.92
C SER A 399 -24.76 -12.41 -2.49
N SER A 400 -24.89 -11.83 -3.68
CA SER A 400 -26.20 -11.50 -4.28
C SER A 400 -26.81 -12.57 -5.19
N SER A 401 -26.12 -13.68 -5.51
CA SER A 401 -26.55 -14.58 -6.60
C SER A 401 -27.02 -15.99 -6.22
N SER A 402 -26.96 -16.42 -4.96
CA SER A 402 -27.42 -17.77 -4.60
C SER A 402 -28.35 -17.79 -3.38
N SER A 403 -29.54 -18.30 -3.62
CA SER A 403 -30.61 -18.67 -2.69
C SER A 403 -30.15 -19.14 -1.31
N SER A 404 -30.69 -18.48 -0.27
CA SER A 404 -31.09 -19.05 1.02
C SER A 404 -30.11 -19.96 1.79
N THR A 405 -28.81 -19.80 1.60
CA THR A 405 -27.82 -20.23 2.59
C THR A 405 -27.13 -18.97 3.05
N SER A 406 -27.23 -18.68 4.35
CA SER A 406 -26.58 -17.52 4.98
C SER A 406 -25.16 -17.42 4.46
N SER A 407 -24.78 -16.30 3.85
CA SER A 407 -23.36 -16.01 3.64
C SER A 407 -22.75 -16.04 5.03
N THR A 408 -22.04 -17.12 5.37
CA THR A 408 -21.34 -17.22 6.64
C THR A 408 -20.34 -16.09 6.64
N ARG A 409 -20.50 -15.18 7.60
CA ARG A 409 -19.55 -14.09 7.83
C ARG A 409 -18.16 -14.72 7.94
N ILE A 410 -17.20 -14.18 7.21
CA ILE A 410 -15.81 -14.61 7.33
C ILE A 410 -15.30 -14.07 8.66
N GLU A 411 -14.94 -14.97 9.57
CA GLU A 411 -14.35 -14.60 10.86
C GLU A 411 -12.82 -14.45 10.73
N GLU A 412 -12.18 -13.71 11.64
CA GLU A 412 -10.74 -13.47 11.58
C GLU A 412 -9.95 -14.78 11.72
N GLU A 413 -10.45 -15.73 12.52
CA GLU A 413 -9.86 -17.04 12.74
C GLU A 413 -9.79 -17.87 11.44
N ASP A 414 -10.80 -17.77 10.57
CA ASP A 414 -10.80 -18.45 9.27
C ASP A 414 -9.70 -17.87 8.38
N VAL A 415 -9.55 -16.55 8.38
CA VAL A 415 -8.49 -15.84 7.65
C VAL A 415 -7.10 -16.23 8.17
N VAL A 416 -6.93 -16.39 9.49
CA VAL A 416 -5.67 -16.87 10.09
C VAL A 416 -5.31 -18.25 9.55
N VAL A 417 -6.27 -19.18 9.52
CA VAL A 417 -6.06 -20.55 9.00
C VAL A 417 -5.70 -20.52 7.52
N ASP A 418 -6.41 -19.73 6.72
CA ASP A 418 -6.15 -19.59 5.29
C ASP A 418 -4.76 -19.04 5.01
N ILE A 419 -4.36 -17.95 5.68
CA ILE A 419 -3.02 -17.34 5.51
C ILE A 419 -1.92 -18.34 5.90
N ARG A 420 -2.08 -19.06 7.02
CA ARG A 420 -1.12 -20.09 7.43
C ARG A 420 -1.00 -21.19 6.39
N ARG A 421 -2.12 -21.68 5.86
CA ARG A 421 -2.12 -22.70 4.80
C ARG A 421 -1.41 -22.23 3.54
N LEU A 422 -1.68 -20.99 3.09
CA LEU A 422 -1.07 -20.43 1.88
C LEU A 422 0.45 -20.31 2.00
N ILE A 423 0.94 -19.84 3.15
CA ILE A 423 2.37 -19.64 3.40
C ILE A 423 3.07 -20.97 3.70
N LEU A 424 2.56 -21.75 4.65
CA LEU A 424 3.23 -22.91 5.22
C LEU A 424 2.88 -24.25 4.54
N GLY A 425 1.82 -24.29 3.72
CA GLY A 425 1.26 -25.51 3.15
C GLY A 425 0.42 -26.33 4.14
N ASP A 426 -0.22 -27.40 3.65
CA ASP A 426 -1.12 -28.26 4.44
C ASP A 426 -0.41 -29.22 5.42
N GLY A 427 0.93 -29.15 5.53
CA GLY A 427 1.72 -29.94 6.50
C GLY A 427 1.66 -31.47 6.32
N LYS A 428 1.02 -31.97 5.26
CA LYS A 428 0.92 -33.39 4.92
C LYS A 428 1.44 -33.63 3.50
N SER A 429 2.69 -34.06 3.38
CA SER A 429 3.18 -34.64 2.13
C SER A 429 3.78 -36.02 2.38
N ASP A 430 2.92 -37.04 2.47
CA ASP A 430 3.24 -38.43 2.06
C ASP A 430 3.18 -38.55 0.52
N VAL A 431 3.63 -37.53 -0.20
CA VAL A 431 3.55 -37.46 -1.66
C VAL A 431 4.96 -37.59 -2.21
N ASN A 432 5.18 -38.60 -3.06
CA ASN A 432 6.43 -38.77 -3.83
C ASN A 432 6.76 -37.49 -4.59
N ILE A 433 7.71 -36.71 -4.07
CA ILE A 433 8.18 -35.45 -4.64
C ILE A 433 9.00 -35.76 -5.90
N ASN A 434 8.50 -35.32 -7.06
CA ASN A 434 9.33 -35.20 -8.26
C ASN A 434 10.29 -34.00 -8.07
N ASP A 435 11.52 -34.11 -8.56
CA ASP A 435 12.68 -33.24 -8.24
C ASP A 435 12.45 -31.71 -8.26
N ASP A 436 11.48 -31.19 -9.03
CA ASP A 436 11.21 -29.74 -9.16
C ASP A 436 10.42 -29.15 -7.97
N ASP A 437 9.71 -29.99 -7.21
CA ASP A 437 8.92 -29.60 -6.02
C ASP A 437 9.76 -29.66 -4.71
N SER A 438 11.03 -30.07 -4.81
CA SER A 438 11.93 -30.23 -3.66
C SER A 438 12.37 -28.90 -3.03
N THR A 439 12.49 -27.83 -3.82
CA THR A 439 13.03 -26.54 -3.34
C THR A 439 11.98 -25.74 -2.58
N THR A 440 10.76 -25.65 -3.10
CA THR A 440 9.63 -24.96 -2.45
C THR A 440 9.27 -25.62 -1.14
N GLU A 441 9.18 -26.96 -1.10
CA GLU A 441 8.84 -27.68 0.12
C GLU A 441 9.96 -27.63 1.17
N ARG A 442 11.22 -27.58 0.74
CA ARG A 442 12.35 -27.33 1.63
C ARG A 442 12.26 -25.94 2.28
N ILE A 443 11.94 -24.91 1.51
CA ILE A 443 11.77 -23.54 2.03
C ILE A 443 10.57 -23.47 2.98
N ARG A 444 9.42 -24.06 2.62
CA ARG A 444 8.24 -24.13 3.49
C ARG A 444 8.50 -24.89 4.79
N SER A 445 9.33 -25.93 4.75
CA SER A 445 9.75 -26.64 5.95
C SER A 445 10.49 -25.73 6.93
N GLN A 446 11.41 -24.89 6.42
CA GLN A 446 12.10 -23.89 7.25
C GLN A 446 11.11 -22.89 7.85
N TRP A 447 10.17 -22.39 7.05
CA TRP A 447 9.14 -21.46 7.54
C TRP A 447 8.25 -22.06 8.62
N ARG A 448 7.94 -23.37 8.55
CA ARG A 448 7.15 -24.06 9.58
C ARG A 448 7.88 -24.14 10.91
N GLU A 449 9.20 -24.25 10.90
CA GLU A 449 10.02 -24.19 12.10
C GLU A 449 10.14 -22.77 12.65
N GLU A 450 10.20 -21.77 11.78
CA GLU A 450 10.34 -20.36 12.14
C GLU A 450 9.02 -19.76 12.69
N TYR A 451 7.89 -19.94 12.00
CA TYR A 451 6.61 -19.28 12.29
C TYR A 451 5.63 -20.16 13.08
N THR A 452 6.03 -20.51 14.30
CA THR A 452 5.29 -21.45 15.16
C THR A 452 4.29 -20.80 16.12
N LYS A 453 4.51 -19.53 16.50
CA LYS A 453 3.74 -18.84 17.54
C LYS A 453 3.18 -17.50 17.05
N PRO A 454 2.00 -17.08 17.53
CA PRO A 454 1.42 -15.76 17.23
C PRO A 454 2.34 -14.61 17.65
N LEU A 455 2.37 -13.53 16.86
CA LEU A 455 3.02 -12.27 17.24
C LEU A 455 2.01 -11.37 17.94
N THR A 456 1.98 -11.48 19.26
CA THR A 456 1.00 -10.82 20.12
C THR A 456 1.34 -9.34 20.32
N CYS A 457 2.62 -8.98 20.44
CA CYS A 457 3.02 -7.59 20.60
C CYS A 457 2.94 -6.78 19.31
N ARG A 458 2.18 -5.68 19.35
CA ARG A 458 2.02 -4.72 18.26
C ARG A 458 2.66 -3.40 18.63
N GLY A 459 3.51 -2.90 17.75
CA GLY A 459 4.11 -1.57 17.84
C GLY A 459 3.38 -0.57 16.96
N ARG A 460 3.50 0.72 17.30
CA ARG A 460 3.02 1.84 16.50
C ARG A 460 4.12 2.89 16.38
N VAL A 461 4.12 3.61 15.28
CA VAL A 461 4.99 4.77 15.10
C VAL A 461 4.17 6.05 15.04
N HIS A 462 4.61 7.04 15.82
CA HIS A 462 4.14 8.41 15.73
C HIS A 462 5.19 9.24 15.03
N TRP A 463 4.85 9.77 13.86
CA TRP A 463 5.71 10.68 13.14
C TRP A 463 5.26 12.12 13.38
N ASN A 464 6.21 12.96 13.77
CA ASN A 464 6.01 14.40 13.87
C ASN A 464 6.59 15.08 12.62
N MET A 465 5.69 15.58 11.78
CA MET A 465 6.02 16.29 10.53
C MET A 465 6.82 17.57 10.76
N ASP A 466 6.55 18.29 11.87
CA ASP A 466 7.06 19.64 12.09
C ASP A 466 8.57 19.67 12.32
N ASN A 467 9.10 18.58 12.90
CA ASN A 467 10.51 18.41 13.20
C ASN A 467 11.11 17.18 12.51
N ASP A 468 10.37 16.55 11.59
CA ASP A 468 10.75 15.34 10.86
C ASP A 468 11.27 14.22 11.78
N SER A 469 10.64 14.03 12.94
CA SER A 469 11.07 13.04 13.95
C SER A 469 10.11 11.88 14.08
N LEU A 470 10.67 10.68 14.13
CA LEU A 470 9.96 9.42 14.25
C LEU A 470 10.08 8.89 15.68
N VAL A 471 8.95 8.72 16.36
CA VAL A 471 8.87 8.14 17.71
C VAL A 471 8.23 6.76 17.60
N GLU A 472 9.04 5.74 17.88
CA GLU A 472 8.57 4.36 17.99
C GLU A 472 7.92 4.15 19.37
N VAL A 473 6.68 3.69 19.39
CA VAL A 473 5.93 3.39 20.61
C VAL A 473 5.61 1.90 20.62
N TYR A 474 6.23 1.18 21.53
CA TYR A 474 6.15 -0.28 21.61
C TYR A 474 4.98 -0.78 22.48
N HIS A 475 3.90 -0.02 22.69
CA HIS A 475 2.93 -0.36 23.74
C HIS A 475 1.48 -0.11 23.34
N LEU A 476 0.80 -1.15 22.87
CA LEU A 476 -0.65 -1.26 23.00
C LEU A 476 -0.93 -2.31 24.10
N PRO A 477 -1.27 -1.89 25.34
CA PRO A 477 -1.35 -2.75 26.54
C PRO A 477 -2.26 -3.98 26.43
N LYS A 478 -3.12 -4.05 25.41
CA LYS A 478 -4.06 -5.16 25.22
C LYS A 478 -3.48 -6.35 24.47
N THR A 479 -2.27 -6.25 23.89
CA THR A 479 -1.80 -7.29 22.96
C THR A 479 -0.50 -7.97 23.38
N CYS A 480 0.27 -7.44 24.33
CA CYS A 480 1.43 -8.17 24.84
C CYS A 480 1.00 -9.10 25.98
N ALA A 481 1.42 -10.36 25.93
CA ALA A 481 1.48 -11.14 27.16
C ALA A 481 2.54 -10.45 28.02
N ASP A 482 2.15 -9.90 29.16
CA ASP A 482 3.12 -9.63 30.21
C ASP A 482 3.75 -11.00 30.50
N ASP A 483 5.08 -11.10 30.40
CA ASP A 483 5.78 -12.32 30.82
C ASP A 483 5.22 -12.69 32.20
N ASP A 484 4.80 -13.95 32.35
CA ASP A 484 4.22 -14.51 33.57
C ASP A 484 5.21 -14.27 34.73
N ASP A 485 5.10 -13.12 35.40
CA ASP A 485 5.66 -12.88 36.71
C ASP A 485 4.90 -13.83 37.64
N GLY A 486 5.44 -15.06 37.76
CA GLY A 486 4.78 -16.19 38.40
C GLY A 486 4.13 -15.80 39.73
N GLU A 487 2.84 -16.13 39.86
CA GLU A 487 1.94 -16.24 41.04
C GLU A 487 2.07 -15.31 42.28
N GLU A 488 3.12 -14.53 42.49
CA GLU A 488 3.27 -13.62 43.64
C GLU A 488 2.78 -12.19 43.33
N GLY A 489 2.62 -11.82 42.06
CA GLY A 489 2.20 -10.47 41.64
C GLY A 489 0.71 -10.15 41.81
N LEU A 490 -0.15 -11.16 41.96
CA LEU A 490 -1.61 -10.99 42.10
C LEU A 490 -2.03 -10.47 43.49
N SER A 491 -1.16 -10.58 44.51
CA SER A 491 -1.42 -9.97 45.82
C SER A 491 -1.19 -8.46 45.81
N SER A 492 -0.15 -7.98 45.14
CA SER A 492 0.20 -6.55 45.15
C SER A 492 -0.79 -5.68 44.36
N ARG A 493 -1.49 -6.23 43.36
CA ARG A 493 -2.51 -5.50 42.58
C ARG A 493 -3.84 -5.33 43.31
N LYS A 494 -4.21 -6.27 44.20
CA LYS A 494 -5.41 -6.12 45.06
C LYS A 494 -5.18 -5.12 46.20
N ASP A 495 -3.98 -5.06 46.74
CA ASP A 495 -3.66 -4.11 47.82
C ASP A 495 -3.62 -2.65 47.32
N MET A 496 -3.16 -2.42 46.08
CA MET A 496 -3.12 -1.08 45.50
C MET A 496 -4.51 -0.52 45.11
N LEU A 497 -5.45 -1.37 44.71
CA LEU A 497 -6.85 -0.98 44.46
C LEU A 497 -7.66 -0.79 45.76
N SER A 498 -7.23 -1.40 46.87
CA SER A 498 -7.86 -1.18 48.19
C SER A 498 -7.48 0.17 48.82
N LEU A 499 -6.35 0.77 48.44
CA LEU A 499 -5.91 2.07 48.94
C LEU A 499 -6.60 3.27 48.28
N ILE A 500 -7.25 3.08 47.13
CA ILE A 500 -7.90 4.18 46.39
C ILE A 500 -9.36 4.40 46.83
N HIS A 501 -9.97 3.45 47.54
CA HIS A 501 -11.37 3.54 47.98
C HIS A 501 -11.60 4.11 49.39
N ASN A 502 -10.57 4.59 50.10
CA ASN A 502 -10.71 5.07 51.50
C ASN A 502 -10.34 6.54 51.75
N THR A 503 -10.27 7.40 50.73
CA THR A 503 -9.94 8.83 50.92
C THR A 503 -10.98 9.84 50.44
N HIS A 504 -12.23 9.43 50.23
CA HIS A 504 -13.35 10.35 49.97
C HIS A 504 -14.44 10.22 51.03
N ASP A 505 -14.10 10.57 52.27
CA ASP A 505 -15.08 11.01 53.27
C ASP A 505 -14.34 11.74 54.40
N ASN A 506 -14.20 13.06 54.25
CA ASN A 506 -14.12 14.08 55.31
C ASN A 506 -13.61 15.40 54.72
N HIS A 507 -14.52 16.27 54.30
CA HIS A 507 -14.46 17.71 54.58
C HIS A 507 -15.72 18.39 54.02
N ALA A 508 -16.78 18.41 54.82
CA ALA A 508 -17.81 19.44 54.80
C ALA A 508 -18.02 19.93 56.24
N ARG A 509 -17.42 21.08 56.53
CA ARG A 509 -17.86 22.04 57.55
C ARG A 509 -17.66 23.43 56.98
#